data_AF-A0A3B4GU76-F1
#
_entry.id   AF-A0A3B4GU76-F1
#
_cell.length_a   1.000
_cell.length_b   1.000
_cell.length_c   1.000
_cell.angle_alpha   90.00
_cell.angle_beta   90.00
_cell.angle_gamma   90.00
#
_symmetry.space_group_name_H-M   'P 1'
#
loop_
_entity.id
_entity.type
_entity.pdbx_description
1 polymer ?
#
loop_
_entity_poly.entity_id
_entity_poly.type
_entity_poly.pdbx_seq_one_letter_code
_entity_poly.pdbx_strand_id
1 'polypeptide(L)'
;MSGSKNTRKTDGAKATDSNATSPDTAALMAAIANSEKNVVAKISTLEAKVETKCQALNELIDSLRSNVSDQTDEVRTELCAKIDALATTFTDHHSRLTSLEEDANTYSDRVVDLEKQVHDLKEVVSALLDKTEDLEGRQRRCNIRILGVREHFETGTRPVTSVAQLLKEVLALDTAPTLDRAHRSLQPVPVRDQRPRPLIVKFHYFQEKEEVLRRAALNSPLTHNGDRILIFPNLPSAVAKRGGAFKEAKDLLRGCRAVRFGMLYPAKLRISSPLGEEIFTNPTAAKDYVKNPATLNQVSLLIQMKNFHPRLQNNSLSDPLEKTIV
;
A
#
# COMPACT_ATOMS: atom_id res chain seq x y z
N MET A 1 -48.76 46.03 -85.26
CA MET A 1 -48.10 47.29 -85.67
C MET A 1 -47.29 47.02 -86.94
N SER A 2 -47.51 47.85 -87.97
CA SER A 2 -46.69 48.08 -89.18
C SER A 2 -46.06 46.85 -89.86
N GLY A 3 -46.49 46.37 -91.02
CA GLY A 3 -46.88 47.10 -92.22
C GLY A 3 -45.64 47.56 -92.99
N SER A 4 -45.34 46.95 -94.13
CA SER A 4 -45.11 47.70 -95.38
C SER A 4 -45.05 46.80 -96.61
N LYS A 5 -45.86 47.19 -97.58
CA LYS A 5 -45.96 46.68 -98.96
C LYS A 5 -44.75 47.15 -99.77
N ASN A 6 -44.38 46.41 -100.82
CA ASN A 6 -44.31 47.09 -102.12
C ASN A 6 -44.49 46.14 -103.31
N THR A 7 -45.45 46.53 -104.13
CA THR A 7 -45.80 46.06 -105.47
C THR A 7 -44.88 46.67 -106.52
N ARG A 8 -44.56 45.98 -107.63
CA ARG A 8 -44.78 46.55 -108.98
C ARG A 8 -44.52 45.60 -110.16
N LYS A 9 -45.54 45.58 -111.02
CA LYS A 9 -45.57 45.69 -112.48
C LYS A 9 -44.98 44.58 -113.36
N THR A 10 -45.92 43.84 -113.93
CA THR A 10 -45.97 43.33 -115.30
C THR A 10 -46.00 44.46 -116.34
N ASP A 11 -45.34 44.26 -117.48
CA ASP A 11 -45.59 44.74 -118.85
C ASP A 11 -44.52 43.98 -119.70
N GLY A 12 -44.71 43.35 -120.85
CA GLY A 12 -45.72 43.40 -121.89
C GLY A 12 -45.00 43.30 -123.25
N ALA A 13 -45.21 42.21 -123.98
CA ALA A 13 -45.08 42.02 -125.43
C ALA A 13 -43.71 42.19 -126.15
N LYS A 14 -43.34 41.17 -126.95
CA LYS A 14 -43.48 41.14 -128.44
C LYS A 14 -42.32 40.38 -129.09
N ALA A 15 -42.68 39.41 -129.92
CA ALA A 15 -41.79 38.61 -130.75
C ALA A 15 -41.10 39.46 -131.83
N THR A 16 -39.82 39.19 -132.07
CA THR A 16 -39.20 39.17 -133.41
C THR A 16 -37.94 38.31 -133.38
N ASP A 17 -37.91 37.39 -134.33
CA ASP A 17 -36.85 36.47 -134.71
C ASP A 17 -35.57 37.21 -135.14
N SER A 18 -34.40 36.78 -134.65
CA SER A 18 -33.15 36.77 -135.43
C SER A 18 -31.99 36.19 -134.61
N ASN A 19 -31.58 35.01 -135.06
CA ASN A 19 -30.38 34.25 -134.76
C ASN A 19 -29.07 35.09 -134.85
N ALA A 20 -28.27 35.14 -133.78
CA ALA A 20 -26.83 35.43 -133.84
C ALA A 20 -26.13 34.96 -132.54
N THR A 21 -25.53 33.79 -132.64
CA THR A 21 -24.65 33.12 -131.67
C THR A 21 -23.51 34.03 -131.19
N SER A 22 -23.33 34.18 -129.87
CA SER A 22 -22.08 34.67 -129.26
C SER A 22 -21.52 33.61 -128.28
N PRO A 23 -20.19 33.41 -128.18
CA PRO A 23 -19.60 32.20 -127.60
C PRO A 23 -19.41 32.20 -126.07
N ASP A 24 -19.90 33.21 -125.35
CA ASP A 24 -19.38 33.53 -124.00
C ASP A 24 -20.28 33.09 -122.82
N THR A 25 -21.57 32.88 -123.05
CA THR A 25 -22.51 32.41 -122.00
C THR A 25 -22.31 30.93 -121.68
N ALA A 26 -21.90 30.12 -122.66
CA ALA A 26 -21.57 28.70 -122.47
C ALA A 26 -20.27 28.51 -121.67
N ALA A 27 -19.28 29.39 -121.86
CA ALA A 27 -18.02 29.37 -121.12
C ALA A 27 -18.21 29.79 -119.65
N LEU A 28 -19.03 30.81 -119.39
CA LEU A 28 -19.36 31.26 -118.03
C LEU A 28 -20.17 30.20 -117.26
N MET A 29 -21.18 29.58 -117.90
CA MET A 29 -21.93 28.46 -117.30
C MET A 29 -21.03 27.24 -117.04
N ALA A 30 -20.08 26.94 -117.93
CA ALA A 30 -19.11 25.87 -117.71
C ALA A 30 -18.15 26.18 -116.55
N ALA A 31 -17.73 27.45 -116.37
CA ALA A 31 -16.89 27.87 -115.26
C ALA A 31 -17.63 27.84 -113.91
N ILE A 32 -18.90 28.28 -113.87
CA ILE A 32 -19.77 28.19 -112.69
C ILE A 32 -20.01 26.72 -112.33
N ALA A 33 -20.39 25.88 -113.30
CA ALA A 33 -20.59 24.45 -113.10
C ALA A 33 -19.31 23.77 -112.60
N ASN A 34 -18.13 24.13 -113.11
CA ASN A 34 -16.85 23.62 -112.58
C ASN A 34 -16.57 24.12 -111.16
N SER A 35 -16.88 25.38 -110.85
CA SER A 35 -16.71 25.93 -109.50
C SER A 35 -17.64 25.26 -108.50
N GLU A 36 -18.89 25.01 -108.87
CA GLU A 36 -19.89 24.28 -108.08
C GLU A 36 -19.44 22.84 -107.89
N LYS A 37 -18.96 22.16 -108.94
CA LYS A 37 -18.39 20.81 -108.84
C LYS A 37 -17.20 20.76 -107.87
N ASN A 38 -16.36 21.80 -107.88
CA ASN A 38 -15.19 21.91 -107.01
C ASN A 38 -15.58 22.21 -105.55
N VAL A 39 -16.59 23.05 -105.32
CA VAL A 39 -17.16 23.31 -103.99
C VAL A 39 -17.84 22.07 -103.43
N VAL A 40 -18.66 21.37 -104.22
CA VAL A 40 -19.30 20.11 -103.84
C VAL A 40 -18.25 19.03 -103.52
N ALA A 41 -17.18 18.93 -104.30
CA ALA A 41 -16.08 18.01 -104.01
C ALA A 41 -15.37 18.34 -102.68
N LYS A 42 -15.16 19.63 -102.38
CA LYS A 42 -14.58 20.09 -101.10
C LYS A 42 -15.50 19.83 -99.91
N ILE A 43 -16.81 20.03 -100.07
CA ILE A 43 -17.81 19.73 -99.04
C ILE A 43 -17.81 18.23 -98.74
N SER A 44 -17.85 17.39 -99.78
CA SER A 44 -17.81 15.93 -99.63
C SER A 44 -16.52 15.44 -98.95
N THR A 45 -15.37 16.06 -99.25
CA THR A 45 -14.11 15.74 -98.54
C THR A 45 -14.08 16.23 -97.10
N LEU A 46 -14.71 17.37 -96.80
CA LEU A 46 -14.85 17.86 -95.42
C LEU A 46 -15.79 16.97 -94.60
N GLU A 47 -16.92 16.55 -95.18
CA GLU A 47 -17.85 15.61 -94.56
C GLU A 47 -17.16 14.29 -94.22
N ALA A 48 -16.40 13.71 -95.15
CA ALA A 48 -15.61 12.51 -94.89
C ALA A 48 -14.55 12.71 -93.77
N LYS A 49 -13.91 13.88 -93.71
CA LYS A 49 -12.97 14.22 -92.62
C LYS A 49 -13.66 14.41 -91.27
N VAL A 50 -14.88 14.95 -91.25
CA VAL A 50 -15.68 15.09 -90.04
C VAL A 50 -16.14 13.71 -89.56
N GLU A 51 -16.65 12.87 -90.45
CA GLU A 51 -17.08 11.49 -90.17
C GLU A 51 -15.94 10.67 -89.54
N THR A 52 -14.75 10.71 -90.17
CA THR A 52 -13.55 10.00 -89.66
C THR A 52 -13.07 10.56 -88.31
N LYS A 53 -13.10 11.87 -88.10
CA LYS A 53 -12.78 12.45 -86.78
C LYS A 53 -13.82 12.10 -85.71
N CYS A 54 -15.11 12.08 -86.06
CA CYS A 54 -16.18 11.67 -85.15
C CYS A 54 -16.04 10.19 -84.76
N GLN A 55 -15.69 9.32 -85.70
CA GLN A 55 -15.39 7.91 -85.42
C GLN A 55 -14.21 7.77 -84.47
N ALA A 56 -13.08 8.44 -84.75
CA ALA A 56 -11.91 8.42 -83.88
C ALA A 56 -12.19 8.99 -82.48
N LEU A 57 -13.05 10.02 -82.37
CA LEU A 57 -13.50 10.57 -81.08
C LEU A 57 -14.34 9.57 -80.29
N ASN A 58 -15.27 8.87 -80.95
CA ASN A 58 -16.09 7.86 -80.30
C ASN A 58 -15.24 6.67 -79.81
N GLU A 59 -14.29 6.20 -80.62
CA GLU A 59 -13.34 5.15 -80.22
C GLU A 59 -12.51 5.56 -79.00
N LEU A 60 -12.03 6.81 -78.95
CA LEU A 60 -11.32 7.34 -77.80
C LEU A 60 -12.22 7.46 -76.56
N ILE A 61 -13.47 7.90 -76.73
CA ILE A 61 -14.46 7.99 -75.63
C ILE A 61 -14.75 6.60 -75.07
N ASP A 62 -14.93 5.60 -75.93
CA ASP A 62 -15.21 4.22 -75.50
C ASP A 62 -13.99 3.61 -74.80
N SER A 63 -12.78 3.87 -75.32
CA SER A 63 -11.54 3.47 -74.66
C SER A 63 -11.37 4.13 -73.28
N LEU A 64 -11.64 5.44 -73.17
CA LEU A 64 -11.59 6.15 -71.89
C LEU A 64 -12.65 5.64 -70.91
N ARG A 65 -13.87 5.37 -71.38
CA ARG A 65 -14.95 4.79 -70.57
C ARG A 65 -14.56 3.41 -70.03
N SER A 66 -13.99 2.55 -70.88
CA SER A 66 -13.49 1.24 -70.47
C SER A 66 -12.41 1.38 -69.41
N ASN A 67 -11.35 2.17 -69.69
CA ASN A 67 -10.24 2.36 -68.74
C ASN A 67 -10.71 2.88 -67.38
N VAL A 68 -11.62 3.86 -67.36
CA VAL A 68 -12.17 4.39 -66.09
C VAL A 68 -13.00 3.34 -65.37
N SER A 69 -13.80 2.55 -66.09
CA SER A 69 -14.57 1.45 -65.50
C SER A 69 -13.63 0.41 -64.87
N ASP A 70 -12.60 0.00 -65.60
CA ASP A 70 -11.62 -1.00 -65.18
C ASP A 70 -10.87 -0.53 -63.92
N GLN A 71 -10.39 0.73 -63.93
CA GLN A 71 -9.75 1.33 -62.75
C GLN A 71 -10.70 1.45 -61.55
N THR A 72 -11.96 1.78 -61.78
CA THR A 72 -12.97 1.88 -60.71
C THR A 72 -13.25 0.51 -60.10
N ASP A 73 -13.35 -0.52 -60.93
CA ASP A 73 -13.54 -1.89 -60.47
C ASP A 73 -12.30 -2.40 -59.72
N GLU A 74 -11.10 -2.11 -60.21
CA GLU A 74 -9.84 -2.47 -59.52
C GLU A 74 -9.76 -1.85 -58.12
N VAL A 75 -9.95 -0.53 -58.01
CA VAL A 75 -9.96 0.18 -56.72
C VAL A 75 -11.06 -0.35 -55.81
N ARG A 76 -12.26 -0.65 -56.34
CA ARG A 76 -13.35 -1.22 -55.55
C ARG A 76 -12.95 -2.58 -54.98
N THR A 77 -12.33 -3.45 -55.78
CA THR A 77 -11.91 -4.79 -55.32
C THR A 77 -10.82 -4.71 -54.26
N GLU A 78 -9.83 -3.84 -54.43
CA GLU A 78 -8.76 -3.64 -53.45
C GLU A 78 -9.32 -3.09 -52.12
N LEU A 79 -10.24 -2.12 -52.21
CA LEU A 79 -10.86 -1.52 -51.04
C LEU A 79 -11.73 -2.54 -50.28
N CYS A 80 -12.53 -3.34 -50.98
CA CYS A 80 -13.30 -4.42 -50.36
C CYS A 80 -12.38 -5.41 -49.63
N ALA A 81 -11.30 -5.86 -50.28
CA ALA A 81 -10.35 -6.79 -49.65
C ALA A 81 -9.71 -6.20 -48.38
N LYS A 82 -9.35 -4.91 -48.39
CA LYS A 82 -8.82 -4.20 -47.20
C LYS A 82 -9.87 -4.05 -46.11
N ILE A 83 -11.12 -3.75 -46.46
CA ILE A 83 -12.23 -3.66 -45.50
C ILE A 83 -12.48 -5.02 -44.84
N ASP A 84 -12.48 -6.11 -45.61
CA ASP A 84 -12.65 -7.46 -45.07
C ASP A 84 -11.49 -7.86 -44.14
N ALA A 85 -10.26 -7.50 -44.50
CA ALA A 85 -9.10 -7.70 -43.63
C ALA A 85 -9.19 -6.86 -42.33
N LEU A 86 -9.70 -5.64 -42.41
CA LEU A 86 -9.95 -4.81 -41.22
C LEU A 86 -11.10 -5.36 -40.37
N ALA A 87 -12.16 -5.86 -40.98
CA ALA A 87 -13.28 -6.45 -40.26
C ALA A 87 -12.84 -7.72 -39.50
N THR A 88 -12.05 -8.58 -40.13
CA THR A 88 -11.52 -9.80 -39.49
C THR A 88 -10.59 -9.47 -38.31
N THR A 89 -9.65 -8.54 -38.49
CA THR A 89 -8.76 -8.10 -37.40
C THR A 89 -9.53 -7.42 -36.26
N PHE A 90 -10.57 -6.63 -36.58
CA PHE A 90 -11.43 -6.02 -35.58
C PHE A 90 -12.19 -7.08 -34.77
N THR A 91 -12.71 -8.13 -35.41
CA THR A 91 -13.37 -9.23 -34.68
C THR A 91 -12.42 -10.03 -33.78
N ASP A 92 -11.16 -10.25 -34.21
CA ASP A 92 -10.12 -10.87 -33.38
C ASP A 92 -9.78 -10.00 -32.17
N HIS A 93 -9.61 -8.70 -32.38
CA HIS A 93 -9.32 -7.77 -31.29
C HIS A 93 -10.48 -7.68 -30.30
N HIS A 94 -11.72 -7.69 -30.80
CA HIS A 94 -12.90 -7.69 -29.95
C HIS A 94 -12.96 -8.94 -29.07
N SER A 95 -12.75 -10.14 -29.63
CA SER A 95 -12.78 -11.38 -28.86
C SER A 95 -11.67 -11.44 -27.80
N ARG A 96 -10.46 -10.98 -28.14
CA ARG A 96 -9.34 -10.88 -27.20
C ARG A 96 -9.61 -9.86 -26.10
N LEU A 97 -10.25 -8.74 -26.42
CA LEU A 97 -10.62 -7.72 -25.44
C LEU A 97 -11.64 -8.27 -24.43
N THR A 98 -12.68 -8.95 -24.91
CA THR A 98 -13.67 -9.59 -24.04
C THR A 98 -13.03 -10.63 -23.12
N SER A 99 -12.14 -11.47 -23.64
CA SER A 99 -11.40 -12.44 -22.82
C SER A 99 -10.55 -11.75 -21.74
N LEU A 100 -9.89 -10.65 -22.05
CA LEU A 100 -9.11 -9.88 -21.08
C LEU A 100 -9.98 -9.21 -20.01
N GLU A 101 -11.16 -8.73 -20.37
CA GLU A 101 -12.13 -8.16 -19.43
C GLU A 101 -12.65 -9.24 -18.45
N GLU A 102 -12.95 -10.44 -18.95
CA GLU A 102 -13.35 -11.59 -18.13
C GLU A 102 -12.24 -12.05 -17.17
N ASP A 103 -11.00 -12.15 -17.66
CA ASP A 103 -9.84 -12.49 -16.85
C ASP A 103 -9.58 -11.41 -15.78
N ALA A 104 -9.67 -10.13 -16.15
CA ALA A 104 -9.49 -9.02 -15.22
C ALA A 104 -10.52 -9.02 -14.09
N ASN A 105 -11.79 -9.30 -14.40
CA ASN A 105 -12.85 -9.45 -13.40
C ASN A 105 -12.56 -10.63 -12.47
N THR A 106 -12.19 -11.79 -13.04
CA THR A 106 -11.86 -12.99 -12.26
C THR A 106 -10.67 -12.75 -11.33
N TYR A 107 -9.63 -12.04 -11.80
CA TYR A 107 -8.50 -11.67 -10.97
C TYR A 107 -8.86 -10.65 -9.90
N SER A 108 -9.71 -9.67 -10.21
CA SER A 108 -10.20 -8.70 -9.23
C SER A 108 -10.93 -9.40 -8.09
N ASP A 109 -11.86 -10.30 -8.40
CA ASP A 109 -12.60 -11.08 -7.40
C ASP A 109 -11.66 -11.93 -6.54
N ARG A 110 -10.69 -12.60 -7.17
CA ARG A 110 -9.69 -13.40 -6.47
C ARG A 110 -8.78 -12.56 -5.56
N VAL A 111 -8.44 -11.34 -5.95
CA VAL A 111 -7.67 -10.42 -5.12
C VAL A 111 -8.46 -10.05 -3.86
N VAL A 112 -9.75 -9.71 -4.00
CA VAL A 112 -10.62 -9.41 -2.86
C VAL A 112 -10.73 -10.61 -1.90
N ASP A 113 -10.89 -11.82 -2.43
CA ASP A 113 -10.93 -13.03 -1.63
C ASP A 113 -9.62 -13.31 -0.88
N LEU A 114 -8.48 -13.06 -1.54
CA LEU A 114 -7.17 -13.22 -0.92
C LEU A 114 -6.92 -12.17 0.16
N GLU A 115 -7.31 -10.91 -0.07
CA GLU A 115 -7.21 -9.85 0.93
C GLU A 115 -8.03 -10.18 2.18
N LYS A 116 -9.24 -10.70 1.99
CA LYS A 116 -10.09 -11.18 3.09
C LYS A 116 -9.43 -12.33 3.84
N GLN A 117 -8.94 -13.35 3.15
CA GLN A 117 -8.25 -14.48 3.80
C GLN A 117 -7.00 -14.03 4.57
N VAL A 118 -6.23 -13.09 4.03
CA VAL A 118 -5.07 -12.52 4.72
C VAL A 118 -5.48 -11.75 5.97
N HIS A 119 -6.59 -11.01 5.92
CA HIS A 119 -7.14 -10.33 7.09
C HIS A 119 -7.55 -11.32 8.18
N ASP A 120 -8.37 -12.31 7.83
CA ASP A 120 -8.85 -13.35 8.75
C ASP A 120 -7.66 -14.12 9.38
N LEU A 121 -6.65 -14.48 8.58
CA LEU A 121 -5.44 -15.14 9.07
C LEU A 121 -4.64 -14.24 10.03
N LYS A 122 -4.54 -12.93 9.77
CA LYS A 122 -3.87 -12.00 10.68
C LYS A 122 -4.57 -11.94 12.03
N GLU A 123 -5.91 -11.91 12.05
CA GLU A 123 -6.69 -11.93 13.29
C GLU A 123 -6.46 -13.23 14.08
N VAL A 124 -6.54 -14.38 13.41
CA VAL A 124 -6.31 -15.68 14.04
C VAL A 124 -4.88 -15.77 14.59
N VAL A 125 -3.87 -15.34 13.84
CA VAL A 125 -2.48 -15.33 14.29
C VAL A 125 -2.31 -14.44 15.52
N SER A 126 -2.91 -13.23 15.53
CA SER A 126 -2.87 -12.35 16.70
C SER A 126 -3.48 -13.01 17.93
N ALA A 127 -4.67 -13.62 17.79
CA ALA A 127 -5.35 -14.30 18.88
C ALA A 127 -4.55 -15.51 19.40
N LEU A 128 -3.90 -16.27 18.51
CA LEU A 128 -3.05 -17.40 18.88
C LEU A 128 -1.76 -16.94 19.58
N LEU A 129 -1.16 -15.83 19.17
CA LEU A 129 0.00 -15.26 19.84
C LEU A 129 -0.36 -14.81 21.26
N ASP A 130 -1.47 -14.10 21.43
CA ASP A 130 -1.96 -13.65 22.74
C ASP A 130 -2.27 -14.84 23.66
N LYS A 131 -2.94 -15.88 23.13
CA LYS A 131 -3.25 -17.11 23.87
C LYS A 131 -1.98 -17.85 24.27
N THR A 132 -1.00 -17.96 23.37
CA THR A 132 0.27 -18.64 23.64
C THR A 132 1.07 -17.89 24.70
N GLU A 133 1.12 -16.55 24.62
CA GLU A 133 1.77 -15.72 25.64
C GLU A 133 1.11 -15.87 27.01
N ASP A 134 -0.24 -15.85 27.08
CA ASP A 134 -0.97 -16.06 28.34
C ASP A 134 -0.66 -17.44 28.92
N LEU A 135 -0.76 -18.52 28.12
CA LEU A 135 -0.47 -19.88 28.56
C LEU A 135 0.97 -20.05 29.06
N GLU A 136 1.95 -19.54 28.31
CA GLU A 136 3.36 -19.53 28.73
C GLU A 136 3.54 -18.75 30.04
N GLY A 137 2.86 -17.61 30.16
CA GLY A 137 2.80 -16.81 31.37
C GLY A 137 2.26 -17.60 32.56
N ARG A 138 1.10 -18.25 32.42
CA ARG A 138 0.47 -19.06 33.48
C ARG A 138 1.38 -20.19 33.93
N GLN A 139 1.98 -20.89 32.99
CA GLN A 139 2.88 -22.02 33.25
C GLN A 139 4.12 -21.59 34.06
N ARG A 140 4.57 -20.34 33.90
CA ARG A 140 5.78 -19.80 34.51
C ARG A 140 5.55 -18.95 35.77
N ARG A 141 4.32 -18.74 36.23
CA ARG A 141 4.01 -17.87 37.39
C ARG A 141 4.77 -18.26 38.67
N CYS A 142 4.91 -19.56 38.90
CA CYS A 142 5.64 -20.12 40.04
C CYS A 142 7.13 -20.35 39.75
N ASN A 143 7.65 -19.79 38.64
CA ASN A 143 9.04 -20.00 38.25
C ASN A 143 9.88 -18.74 38.45
N ILE A 144 11.13 -18.92 38.87
CA ILE A 144 12.16 -17.88 38.89
C ILE A 144 13.35 -18.29 38.02
N ARG A 145 14.16 -17.30 37.69
CA ARG A 145 15.45 -17.47 37.03
C ARG A 145 16.54 -16.89 37.93
N ILE A 146 17.54 -17.71 38.24
CA ILE A 146 18.71 -17.33 39.05
C ILE A 146 19.93 -17.25 38.13
N LEU A 147 20.69 -16.15 38.25
CA LEU A 147 21.90 -15.87 37.46
C LEU A 147 23.10 -15.77 38.40
N GLY A 148 24.27 -16.20 37.92
CA GLY A 148 25.54 -16.04 38.65
C GLY A 148 25.91 -17.22 39.57
N VAL A 149 25.19 -18.34 39.48
CA VAL A 149 25.54 -19.57 40.23
C VAL A 149 26.57 -20.37 39.44
N ARG A 150 27.75 -20.61 40.03
CA ARG A 150 28.86 -21.40 39.42
C ARG A 150 28.33 -22.69 38.81
N GLU A 151 28.86 -23.06 37.64
CA GLU A 151 28.59 -24.38 37.06
C GLU A 151 29.00 -25.49 38.04
N HIS A 152 28.34 -26.63 37.96
CA HIS A 152 28.62 -27.80 38.80
C HIS A 152 28.41 -27.60 40.31
N PHE A 153 27.76 -26.51 40.74
CA PHE A 153 27.36 -26.31 42.14
C PHE A 153 26.44 -27.43 42.67
N GLU A 154 25.62 -28.03 41.80
CA GLU A 154 24.71 -29.11 42.18
C GLU A 154 25.38 -30.50 42.20
N THR A 155 26.70 -30.60 41.97
CA THR A 155 27.37 -31.90 41.81
C THR A 155 27.33 -32.70 43.11
N GLY A 156 26.86 -33.95 43.02
CA GLY A 156 26.75 -34.86 44.16
C GLY A 156 25.48 -34.69 45.00
N THR A 157 24.56 -33.80 44.65
CA THR A 157 23.26 -33.64 45.33
C THR A 157 22.14 -33.42 44.30
N ARG A 158 20.88 -33.65 44.68
CA ARG A 158 19.75 -33.31 43.82
C ARG A 158 19.70 -31.77 43.62
N PRO A 159 19.62 -31.27 42.37
CA PRO A 159 19.57 -29.82 42.09
C PRO A 159 18.51 -29.06 42.88
N VAL A 160 17.36 -29.69 43.12
CA VAL A 160 16.26 -29.15 43.94
C VAL A 160 16.74 -28.82 45.36
N THR A 161 17.43 -29.74 46.02
CA THR A 161 17.90 -29.58 47.40
C THR A 161 19.00 -28.52 47.47
N SER A 162 19.97 -28.56 46.56
CA SER A 162 21.08 -27.59 46.52
C SER A 162 20.56 -26.16 46.29
N VAL A 163 19.59 -25.98 45.39
CA VAL A 163 19.04 -24.66 45.08
C VAL A 163 18.12 -24.15 46.20
N ALA A 164 17.35 -25.02 46.84
CA ALA A 164 16.54 -24.63 48.00
C ALA A 164 17.44 -24.13 49.15
N GLN A 165 18.54 -24.83 49.41
CA GLN A 165 19.51 -24.44 50.43
C GLN A 165 20.23 -23.13 50.07
N LEU A 166 20.64 -22.97 48.80
CA LEU A 166 21.20 -21.71 48.29
C LEU A 166 20.26 -20.52 48.54
N LEU A 167 18.97 -20.68 48.22
CA LEU A 167 17.98 -19.62 48.45
C LEU A 167 17.79 -19.31 49.93
N LYS A 168 17.83 -20.33 50.79
CA LYS A 168 17.77 -20.16 52.25
C LYS A 168 18.93 -19.30 52.75
N GLU A 169 20.15 -19.64 52.36
CA GLU A 169 21.38 -18.96 52.80
C GLU A 169 21.47 -17.53 52.26
N VAL A 170 21.28 -17.35 50.96
CA VAL A 170 21.45 -16.05 50.29
C VAL A 170 20.39 -15.03 50.71
N LEU A 171 19.19 -15.48 51.06
CA LEU A 171 18.06 -14.61 51.43
C LEU A 171 17.74 -14.65 52.93
N ALA A 172 18.56 -15.33 53.74
CA ALA A 172 18.36 -15.56 55.16
C ALA A 172 16.91 -16.00 55.48
N LEU A 173 16.42 -17.02 54.78
CA LEU A 173 15.09 -17.59 55.02
C LEU A 173 15.13 -18.50 56.25
N ASP A 174 14.05 -18.53 57.03
CA ASP A 174 13.93 -19.41 58.19
C ASP A 174 13.94 -20.89 57.75
N THR A 175 13.16 -21.18 56.70
CA THR A 175 13.01 -22.51 56.11
C THR A 175 13.37 -22.47 54.62
N ALA A 176 13.98 -23.55 54.13
CA ALA A 176 14.27 -23.68 52.70
C ALA A 176 12.95 -23.85 51.93
N PRO A 177 12.75 -23.16 50.80
CA PRO A 177 11.51 -23.22 50.05
C PRO A 177 11.30 -24.60 49.41
N THR A 178 10.04 -24.98 49.24
CA THR A 178 9.63 -26.23 48.60
C THR A 178 9.63 -26.06 47.08
N LEU A 179 10.51 -26.80 46.40
CA LEU A 179 10.67 -26.70 44.95
C LEU A 179 10.23 -27.99 44.24
N ASP A 180 9.44 -27.85 43.19
CA ASP A 180 9.07 -28.97 42.31
C ASP A 180 10.21 -29.36 41.38
N ARG A 181 10.94 -28.36 40.86
CA ARG A 181 11.98 -28.57 39.85
C ARG A 181 13.05 -27.49 39.93
N ALA A 182 14.30 -27.89 39.79
CA ALA A 182 15.44 -27.00 39.59
C ALA A 182 16.34 -27.59 38.52
N HIS A 183 16.72 -26.79 37.53
CA HIS A 183 17.55 -27.23 36.41
C HIS A 183 18.24 -26.02 35.76
N ARG A 184 19.39 -26.26 35.12
CA ARG A 184 20.03 -25.25 34.29
C ARG A 184 19.35 -25.14 32.93
N SER A 185 19.44 -23.97 32.32
CA SER A 185 19.02 -23.81 30.92
C SER A 185 19.76 -24.77 30.00
N LEU A 186 19.09 -25.22 28.93
CA LEU A 186 19.61 -26.17 27.95
C LEU A 186 20.75 -25.62 27.05
N GLN A 187 21.35 -24.50 27.42
CA GLN A 187 22.50 -23.94 26.70
C GLN A 187 23.73 -24.83 26.89
N PRO A 188 24.66 -24.88 25.90
CA PRO A 188 25.95 -25.52 26.07
C PRO A 188 26.69 -24.99 27.30
N VAL A 189 27.47 -25.84 27.96
CA VAL A 189 28.27 -25.42 29.11
C VAL A 189 29.24 -24.34 28.64
N PRO A 190 29.23 -23.14 29.27
CA PRO A 190 30.10 -22.05 28.87
C PRO A 190 31.57 -22.42 29.12
N VAL A 191 32.46 -21.83 28.33
CA VAL A 191 33.91 -21.93 28.55
C VAL A 191 34.26 -21.32 29.92
N ARG A 192 35.36 -21.77 30.52
CA ARG A 192 35.88 -21.21 31.77
C ARG A 192 35.94 -19.67 31.69
N ASP A 193 35.55 -19.02 32.78
CA ASP A 193 35.47 -17.55 32.96
C ASP A 193 34.36 -16.82 32.17
N GLN A 194 33.52 -17.54 31.42
CA GLN A 194 32.28 -16.97 30.88
C GLN A 194 31.13 -17.05 31.90
N ARG A 195 30.06 -16.29 31.63
CA ARG A 195 28.89 -16.22 32.51
C ARG A 195 28.23 -17.61 32.65
N PRO A 196 28.03 -18.13 33.88
CA PRO A 196 27.36 -19.41 34.11
C PRO A 196 25.92 -19.43 33.57
N ARG A 197 25.45 -20.62 33.21
CA ARG A 197 24.09 -20.82 32.71
C ARG A 197 23.07 -20.51 33.79
N PRO A 198 21.96 -19.86 33.43
CA PRO A 198 20.89 -19.58 34.36
C PRO A 198 20.22 -20.84 34.89
N LEU A 199 19.88 -20.81 36.17
CA LEU A 199 19.00 -21.81 36.79
C LEU A 199 17.55 -21.39 36.63
N ILE A 200 16.71 -22.33 36.23
CA ILE A 200 15.27 -22.19 36.17
C ILE A 200 14.68 -23.07 37.27
N VAL A 201 13.93 -22.44 38.15
CA VAL A 201 13.41 -23.07 39.37
C VAL A 201 11.90 -22.91 39.40
N LYS A 202 11.18 -23.99 39.65
CA LYS A 202 9.72 -24.03 39.85
C LYS A 202 9.44 -24.30 41.33
N PHE A 203 8.74 -23.37 41.96
CA PHE A 203 8.26 -23.53 43.33
C PHE A 203 6.96 -24.32 43.37
N HIS A 204 6.79 -25.08 44.44
CA HIS A 204 5.54 -25.77 44.73
C HIS A 204 4.46 -24.74 45.14
N TYR A 205 4.82 -23.79 46.01
CA TYR A 205 3.92 -22.74 46.50
C TYR A 205 4.25 -21.38 45.87
N PHE A 206 3.21 -20.70 45.36
CA PHE A 206 3.36 -19.38 44.75
C PHE A 206 3.82 -18.31 45.77
N GLN A 207 3.36 -18.41 47.01
CA GLN A 207 3.66 -17.48 48.09
C GLN A 207 5.16 -17.49 48.44
N GLU A 208 5.77 -18.68 48.51
CA GLU A 208 7.22 -18.81 48.74
C GLU A 208 8.03 -18.17 47.62
N LYS A 209 7.58 -18.33 46.37
CA LYS A 209 8.20 -17.68 45.22
C LYS A 209 8.12 -16.15 45.31
N GLU A 210 6.98 -15.59 45.71
CA GLU A 210 6.81 -14.14 45.88
C GLU A 210 7.66 -13.60 47.05
N GLU A 211 7.75 -14.35 48.14
CA GLU A 211 8.65 -14.04 49.26
C GLU A 211 10.11 -13.94 48.81
N VAL A 212 10.58 -14.96 48.09
CA VAL A 212 11.93 -15.02 47.53
C VAL A 212 12.22 -13.81 46.65
N LEU A 213 11.30 -13.45 45.74
CA LEU A 213 11.48 -12.29 44.87
C LEU A 213 11.52 -10.97 45.65
N ARG A 214 10.66 -10.82 46.66
CA ARG A 214 10.61 -9.60 47.47
C ARG A 214 11.88 -9.42 48.29
N ARG A 215 12.36 -10.48 48.95
CA ARG A 215 13.64 -10.44 49.69
C ARG A 215 14.82 -10.20 48.76
N ALA A 216 14.82 -10.80 47.57
CA ALA A 216 15.87 -10.57 46.58
C ALA A 216 15.93 -9.12 46.11
N ALA A 217 14.79 -8.45 46.00
CA ALA A 217 14.72 -7.03 45.65
C ALA A 217 15.19 -6.12 46.80
N LEU A 218 14.85 -6.46 48.05
CA LEU A 218 15.19 -5.66 49.23
C LEU A 218 16.66 -5.80 49.65
N ASN A 219 17.21 -7.02 49.58
CA ASN A 219 18.53 -7.36 50.09
C ASN A 219 19.63 -7.32 49.02
N SER A 220 19.38 -6.65 47.89
CA SER A 220 20.37 -6.50 46.81
C SER A 220 21.51 -5.57 47.25
N PRO A 221 22.80 -5.87 46.97
CA PRO A 221 23.29 -6.99 46.17
C PRO A 221 23.37 -8.32 46.93
N LEU A 222 22.96 -9.41 46.27
CA LEU A 222 23.08 -10.76 46.81
C LEU A 222 24.41 -11.40 46.39
N THR A 223 25.05 -12.13 47.30
CA THR A 223 26.31 -12.85 47.04
C THR A 223 26.30 -14.24 47.64
N HIS A 224 27.00 -15.18 47.00
CA HIS A 224 27.25 -16.52 47.51
C HIS A 224 28.66 -16.96 47.13
N ASN A 225 29.48 -17.36 48.11
CA ASN A 225 30.88 -17.76 47.90
C ASN A 225 31.71 -16.72 47.11
N GLY A 226 31.43 -15.43 47.34
CA GLY A 226 32.05 -14.30 46.65
C GLY A 226 31.43 -13.93 45.30
N ASP A 227 30.54 -14.75 44.73
CA ASP A 227 29.92 -14.49 43.44
C ASP A 227 28.60 -13.74 43.59
N ARG A 228 28.35 -12.78 42.69
CA ARG A 228 27.11 -12.02 42.67
C ARG A 228 25.96 -12.84 42.09
N ILE A 229 24.89 -12.97 42.87
CA ILE A 229 23.66 -13.66 42.46
C ILE A 229 22.60 -12.62 42.08
N LEU A 230 21.86 -12.91 41.00
CA LEU A 230 20.69 -12.14 40.61
C LEU A 230 19.49 -13.06 40.46
N ILE A 231 18.36 -12.70 41.08
CA ILE A 231 17.13 -13.47 41.05
C ILE A 231 16.05 -12.64 40.36
N PHE A 232 15.40 -13.21 39.35
CA PHE A 232 14.34 -12.55 38.59
C PHE A 232 13.14 -13.47 38.38
N PRO A 233 11.93 -12.92 38.14
CA PRO A 233 10.81 -13.71 37.64
C PRO A 233 11.16 -14.36 36.31
N ASN A 234 10.73 -15.61 36.08
CA ASN A 234 10.92 -16.27 34.79
C ASN A 234 9.79 -15.91 33.81
N LEU A 235 9.90 -14.74 33.17
CA LEU A 235 8.87 -14.24 32.26
C LEU A 235 8.95 -14.91 30.86
N PRO A 236 7.83 -14.94 30.09
CA PRO A 236 7.87 -15.21 28.66
C PRO A 236 8.83 -14.24 27.93
N SER A 237 9.45 -14.70 26.85
CA SER A 237 10.46 -13.91 26.13
C SER A 237 9.88 -12.60 25.58
N ALA A 238 8.69 -12.65 24.96
CA ALA A 238 8.01 -11.48 24.42
C ALA A 238 7.70 -10.44 25.51
N VAL A 239 7.22 -10.90 26.67
CA VAL A 239 6.96 -10.07 27.84
C VAL A 239 8.23 -9.43 28.39
N ALA A 240 9.31 -10.21 28.53
CA ALA A 240 10.60 -9.70 28.97
C ALA A 240 11.18 -8.65 28.00
N LYS A 241 11.04 -8.87 26.69
CA LYS A 241 11.44 -7.92 25.65
C LYS A 241 10.64 -6.61 25.74
N ARG A 242 9.31 -6.68 25.87
CA ARG A 242 8.46 -5.50 26.10
C ARG A 242 8.83 -4.75 27.37
N GLY A 243 9.05 -5.45 28.49
CA GLY A 243 9.49 -4.84 29.75
C GLY A 243 10.91 -4.23 29.68
N GLY A 244 11.76 -4.76 28.79
CA GLY A 244 13.07 -4.23 28.46
C GLY A 244 13.00 -2.88 27.73
N ALA A 245 11.97 -2.66 26.91
CA ALA A 245 11.80 -1.40 26.16
C ALA A 245 11.59 -0.18 27.09
N PHE A 246 11.10 -0.38 28.32
CA PHE A 246 10.99 0.67 29.34
C PHE A 246 12.33 1.05 30.01
N LYS A 247 13.47 0.53 29.54
CA LYS A 247 14.79 0.77 30.16
C LYS A 247 15.07 2.25 30.36
N GLU A 248 14.92 3.07 29.31
CA GLU A 248 15.22 4.50 29.38
C GLU A 248 14.34 5.23 30.40
N ALA A 249 13.02 4.98 30.41
CA ALA A 249 12.11 5.57 31.38
C ALA A 249 12.48 5.16 32.82
N LYS A 250 12.82 3.88 33.04
CA LYS A 250 13.28 3.39 34.35
C LYS A 250 14.58 4.05 34.79
N ASP A 251 15.53 4.26 33.87
CA ASP A 251 16.82 4.86 34.20
C ASP A 251 16.66 6.33 34.62
N LEU A 252 15.76 7.09 33.98
CA LEU A 252 15.38 8.43 34.43
C LEU A 252 14.71 8.44 35.82
N LEU A 253 13.82 7.48 36.07
CA LEU A 253 13.11 7.36 37.35
C LEU A 253 14.02 6.99 38.52
N ARG A 254 15.14 6.28 38.29
CA ARG A 254 16.11 5.93 39.34
C ARG A 254 16.72 7.16 40.03
N GLY A 255 16.77 8.30 39.33
CA GLY A 255 17.25 9.57 39.90
C GLY A 255 16.23 10.30 40.77
N CYS A 256 14.96 9.87 40.80
CA CYS A 256 13.86 10.58 41.44
C CYS A 256 13.55 10.03 42.84
N ARG A 257 13.98 10.71 43.90
CA ARG A 257 13.85 10.23 45.30
C ARG A 257 12.39 10.07 45.78
N ALA A 258 11.45 10.82 45.20
CA ALA A 258 10.05 10.82 45.61
C ALA A 258 9.15 9.89 44.78
N VAL A 259 9.69 9.23 43.76
CA VAL A 259 8.91 8.43 42.81
C VAL A 259 9.31 6.96 42.94
N ARG A 260 8.32 6.10 43.16
CA ARG A 260 8.50 4.64 43.13
C ARG A 260 8.04 4.13 41.79
N PHE A 261 8.67 3.08 41.28
CA PHE A 261 8.23 2.46 40.04
C PHE A 261 8.41 0.95 40.09
N GLY A 262 7.64 0.25 39.28
CA GLY A 262 7.70 -1.20 39.17
C GLY A 262 7.07 -1.70 37.87
N MET A 263 7.50 -2.87 37.42
CA MET A 263 6.88 -3.54 36.29
C MET A 263 5.74 -4.42 36.77
N LEU A 264 4.55 -4.21 36.22
CA LEU A 264 3.40 -5.10 36.35
C LEU A 264 3.37 -6.07 35.18
N TYR A 265 2.90 -7.28 35.44
CA TYR A 265 2.65 -8.28 34.40
C TYR A 265 1.51 -7.81 33.46
N PRO A 266 1.59 -8.07 32.13
CA PRO A 266 2.74 -8.65 31.44
C PRO A 266 3.90 -7.66 31.34
N ALA A 267 3.70 -6.46 30.83
CA ALA A 267 4.78 -5.48 30.67
C ALA A 267 4.24 -4.04 30.76
N LYS A 268 3.68 -3.69 31.92
CA LYS A 268 3.18 -2.33 32.19
C LYS A 268 4.07 -1.66 33.22
N LEU A 269 4.56 -0.46 32.94
CA LEU A 269 5.34 0.31 33.91
C LEU A 269 4.38 1.09 34.80
N ARG A 270 4.37 0.78 36.10
CA ARG A 270 3.68 1.56 37.12
C ARG A 270 4.64 2.58 37.71
N ILE A 271 4.21 3.83 37.77
CA ILE A 271 4.91 4.95 38.38
C ILE A 271 4.02 5.49 39.49
N SER A 272 4.48 5.41 40.74
CA SER A 272 3.77 5.91 41.92
C SER A 272 4.49 7.16 42.42
N SER A 273 3.81 8.30 42.36
CA SER A 273 4.27 9.60 42.84
C SER A 273 3.36 10.11 43.98
N PRO A 274 3.74 11.17 44.71
CA PRO A 274 2.84 11.79 45.70
C PRO A 274 1.53 12.34 45.11
N LEU A 275 1.46 12.56 43.80
CA LEU A 275 0.27 13.06 43.10
C LEU A 275 -0.68 11.93 42.68
N GLY A 276 -0.19 10.68 42.64
CA GLY A 276 -0.98 9.54 42.19
C GLY A 276 -0.14 8.44 41.54
N GLU A 277 -0.81 7.37 41.13
CA GLU A 277 -0.23 6.27 40.37
C GLU A 277 -0.64 6.34 38.91
N GLU A 278 0.34 6.19 38.01
CA GLU A 278 0.10 6.06 36.57
C GLU A 278 0.68 4.76 36.04
N ILE A 279 -0.01 4.16 35.05
CA ILE A 279 0.36 2.88 34.47
C ILE A 279 0.49 3.02 32.96
N PHE A 280 1.66 2.68 32.44
CA PHE A 280 1.98 2.79 31.02
C PHE A 280 2.15 1.43 30.37
N THR A 281 1.45 1.21 29.26
CA THR A 281 1.66 0.06 28.37
C THR A 281 2.63 0.39 27.24
N ASN A 282 2.74 1.67 26.85
CA ASN A 282 3.63 2.14 25.79
C ASN A 282 4.94 2.74 26.40
N PRO A 283 6.12 2.23 26.03
CA PRO A 283 7.41 2.76 26.51
C PRO A 283 7.67 4.22 26.15
N THR A 284 7.26 4.67 24.96
CA THR A 284 7.45 6.05 24.50
C THR A 284 6.62 7.01 25.34
N ALA A 285 5.34 6.69 25.55
CA ALA A 285 4.47 7.50 26.40
C ALA A 285 5.00 7.61 27.84
N ALA A 286 5.52 6.51 28.39
CA ALA A 286 6.15 6.52 29.72
C ALA A 286 7.38 7.42 29.76
N LYS A 287 8.23 7.37 28.72
CA LYS A 287 9.43 8.20 28.62
C LYS A 287 9.07 9.68 28.53
N ASP A 288 8.09 10.02 27.71
CA ASP A 288 7.64 11.40 27.54
C ASP A 288 7.02 11.94 28.84
N TYR A 289 6.25 11.11 29.55
CA TYR A 289 5.71 11.44 30.87
C TYR A 289 6.82 11.75 31.89
N VAL A 290 7.86 10.92 31.96
CA VAL A 290 8.98 11.11 32.89
C VAL A 290 9.85 12.33 32.54
N LYS A 291 9.93 12.67 31.25
CA LYS A 291 10.69 13.85 30.79
C LYS A 291 9.97 15.17 31.02
N ASN A 292 8.64 15.16 31.17
CA ASN A 292 7.89 16.39 31.33
C ASN A 292 8.21 17.05 32.69
N PRO A 293 8.79 18.26 32.73
CA PRO A 293 9.19 18.91 33.97
C PRO A 293 8.00 19.30 34.85
N ALA A 294 6.77 19.39 34.31
CA ALA A 294 5.58 19.76 35.09
C ALA A 294 5.23 18.71 36.16
N THR A 295 5.40 17.41 35.88
CA THR A 295 5.08 16.32 36.82
C THR A 295 6.13 16.15 37.91
N LEU A 296 7.41 16.39 37.63
CA LEU A 296 8.50 16.31 38.61
C LEU A 296 8.66 17.59 39.45
N ASN A 297 8.38 18.77 38.88
CA ASN A 297 8.44 20.04 39.61
C ASN A 297 7.25 20.21 40.56
N GLN A 298 6.04 19.77 40.21
CA GLN A 298 4.92 19.77 41.15
C GLN A 298 5.18 18.88 42.37
N VAL A 299 5.81 17.71 42.17
CA VAL A 299 6.24 16.83 43.27
C VAL A 299 7.29 17.50 44.16
N SER A 300 8.25 18.22 43.57
CA SER A 300 9.25 18.99 44.32
C SER A 300 8.64 20.15 45.12
N LEU A 301 7.67 20.87 44.54
CA LEU A 301 6.93 21.95 45.21
C LEU A 301 6.10 21.42 46.39
N LEU A 302 5.42 20.27 46.21
CA LEU A 302 4.62 19.62 47.26
C LEU A 302 5.48 19.11 48.43
N ILE A 303 6.70 18.65 48.15
CA ILE A 303 7.70 18.29 49.17
C ILE A 303 8.20 19.54 49.91
N GLN A 304 8.46 20.64 49.21
CA GLN A 304 8.84 21.92 49.84
C GLN A 304 7.71 22.48 50.72
N MET A 305 6.44 22.41 50.29
CA MET A 305 5.30 22.86 51.07
C MET A 305 5.05 22.01 52.32
N LYS A 306 5.23 20.68 52.24
CA LYS A 306 5.10 19.79 53.41
C LYS A 306 6.23 19.97 54.43
N ASN A 307 7.42 20.37 53.99
CA ASN A 307 8.55 20.64 54.88
C ASN A 307 8.51 22.04 55.54
N PHE A 308 7.62 22.94 55.09
CA PHE A 308 7.51 24.32 55.62
C PHE A 308 6.55 24.47 56.83
N HIS A 309 5.77 23.43 57.17
CA HIS A 309 4.86 23.45 58.34
C HIS A 309 5.28 22.45 59.42
N PRO A 310 6.26 22.81 60.26
CA PRO A 310 6.26 22.31 61.63
C PRO A 310 6.57 23.44 62.62
N ARG A 311 5.67 24.42 62.79
CA ARG A 311 5.85 25.43 63.86
C ARG A 311 4.66 26.34 64.19
N LEU A 312 3.42 25.83 64.23
CA LEU A 312 2.30 26.63 64.78
C LEU A 312 1.24 25.76 65.46
N GLN A 313 1.62 24.89 66.40
CA GLN A 313 0.73 24.54 67.51
C GLN A 313 1.58 24.39 68.77
N ASN A 314 1.18 25.10 69.82
CA ASN A 314 1.67 25.09 71.21
C ASN A 314 2.45 26.33 71.66
N ASN A 315 1.71 27.44 71.80
CA ASN A 315 1.86 28.49 72.83
C ASN A 315 0.44 29.08 73.00
N SER A 316 -0.31 28.71 74.03
CA SER A 316 -0.33 29.22 75.42
C SER A 316 -1.50 30.18 75.63
N LEU A 317 -2.33 29.92 76.66
CA LEU A 317 -3.18 30.81 77.48
C LEU A 317 -4.28 29.91 78.13
N SER A 318 -4.16 29.47 79.39
CA SER A 318 -4.69 30.14 80.61
C SER A 318 -6.10 30.72 80.42
N ASP A 319 -7.16 30.50 81.19
CA ASP A 319 -7.48 29.94 82.52
C ASP A 319 -9.06 30.02 82.59
N PRO A 320 -9.83 29.92 83.69
CA PRO A 320 -9.76 29.12 84.92
C PRO A 320 -11.14 28.48 85.35
N LEU A 321 -11.12 27.68 86.45
CA LEU A 321 -12.18 27.43 87.46
C LEU A 321 -13.51 26.72 87.12
N GLU A 322 -13.70 25.53 87.75
CA GLU A 322 -14.88 25.12 88.56
C GLU A 322 -14.53 23.77 89.21
N LYS A 323 -14.05 23.71 90.47
CA LYS A 323 -14.79 23.58 91.74
C LYS A 323 -15.98 22.59 91.78
N THR A 324 -15.74 21.51 92.52
CA THR A 324 -16.65 20.81 93.46
C THR A 324 -17.52 19.65 92.92
N ILE A 325 -17.35 18.44 93.49
CA ILE A 325 -18.30 17.67 94.34
C ILE A 325 -17.99 16.16 94.26
N VAL A 326 -17.63 15.60 95.43
CA VAL A 326 -17.52 14.18 95.88
C VAL A 326 -16.46 13.29 95.25
#